data_AF-A0A367XU01-F1
#
_entry.id   AF-A0A367XU01-F1
#
_cell.length_a   1.000
_cell.length_b   1.000
_cell.length_c   1.000
_cell.angle_alpha   90.00
_cell.angle_beta   90.00
_cell.angle_gamma   90.00
#
_symmetry.space_group_name_H-M   'P 1'
#
loop_
_entity.id
_entity.type
_entity.pdbx_description
1 polymer ?
#
loop_
_entity_poly.entity_id
_entity_poly.type
_entity_poly.pdbx_seq_one_letter_code
_entity_poly.pdbx_strand_id
1 'polypeptide(L)'
;MGLAANPPEGHPVTAPAALDEFAFLIDDARDQHAAVPTVRREQLALDGSLVLSALVFGDDRPRAVFVHGAGLNAHTWDRTIIDLGEPALAIDLPGHGDSPWRDDADYSPETNADAVIRAIEHWAQAPVSLVGHSLGGLTAIHVAARRPDLVSHLTLVDILPGIGGVGRSALAPFYERLEFASVDDVLDHAVSFGLGGEREKARRSVILNTRTRGDGVVEWKHHMARIFSNSAPDDSPVEIDDDRDARALASIEVPVTLIAGSHGFLSPERIRDFAAARPENEAIVLDAPHNVQETSHLDLAHSVRASLPGRN
;
A
#
# COMPACT_ATOMS: atom_id res chain seq x y z
N MET A 1 -1.27 63.83 30.03
CA MET A 1 -1.05 62.42 30.43
C MET A 1 -2.03 61.57 29.64
N GLY A 2 -1.52 60.71 28.76
CA GLY A 2 -2.32 59.86 27.89
C GLY A 2 -1.41 59.15 26.91
N LEU A 3 -0.70 58.12 27.38
CA LEU A 3 0.11 57.23 26.55
C LEU A 3 -0.82 56.20 25.91
N ALA A 4 -0.92 56.21 24.58
CA ALA A 4 -1.54 55.14 23.81
C ALA A 4 -0.52 53.99 23.68
N ALA A 5 -0.90 52.80 24.15
CA ALA A 5 -0.12 51.59 23.99
C ALA A 5 -0.44 50.95 22.63
N ASN A 6 0.57 50.69 21.81
CA ASN A 6 0.44 49.86 20.62
C ASN A 6 0.29 48.38 21.03
N PRO A 7 -0.52 47.58 20.30
CA PRO A 7 -0.60 46.14 20.55
C PRO A 7 0.71 45.45 20.11
N PRO A 8 1.07 44.31 20.72
CA PRO A 8 2.27 43.59 20.37
C PRO A 8 2.16 43.01 18.96
N GLU A 9 3.19 43.22 18.15
CA GLU A 9 3.37 42.61 16.84
C GLU A 9 3.38 41.08 17.01
N GLY A 10 2.40 40.40 16.41
CA GLY A 10 2.36 38.96 16.35
C GLY A 10 3.52 38.44 15.52
N HIS A 11 4.42 37.67 16.15
CA HIS A 11 5.38 36.87 15.41
C HIS A 11 4.62 35.96 14.44
N PRO A 12 5.03 35.86 13.15
CA PRO A 12 4.46 34.88 12.25
C PRO A 12 4.70 33.50 12.85
N VAL A 13 3.62 32.80 13.20
CA VAL A 13 3.67 31.37 13.50
C VAL A 13 4.05 30.72 12.18
N THR A 14 5.33 30.39 12.02
CA THR A 14 5.80 29.52 10.94
C THR A 14 5.02 28.23 11.06
N ALA A 15 4.26 27.86 10.02
CA ALA A 15 3.72 26.52 9.89
C ALA A 15 4.86 25.53 10.15
N PRO A 16 4.64 24.46 10.95
CA PRO A 16 5.67 23.45 11.13
C PRO A 16 6.13 22.98 9.76
N ALA A 17 7.45 22.91 9.54
CA ALA A 17 8.00 22.41 8.29
C ALA A 17 7.34 21.06 7.99
N ALA A 18 6.80 20.92 6.76
CA ALA A 18 6.21 19.66 6.33
C ALA A 18 7.22 18.54 6.59
N LEU A 19 6.78 17.48 7.28
CA LEU A 19 7.64 16.37 7.62
C LEU A 19 8.10 15.72 6.30
N ASP A 20 9.41 15.64 6.10
CA ASP A 20 9.99 14.99 4.92
C ASP A 20 9.62 13.50 4.94
N GLU A 21 8.77 13.08 4.01
CA GLU A 21 8.28 11.71 3.92
C GLU A 21 9.40 10.68 3.75
N PHE A 22 10.54 11.10 3.18
CA PHE A 22 11.70 10.23 2.96
C PHE A 22 12.64 10.16 4.15
N ALA A 23 12.39 10.92 5.23
CA ALA A 23 13.20 10.86 6.44
C ALA A 23 13.24 9.45 7.05
N PHE A 24 12.12 8.72 7.01
CA PHE A 24 12.05 7.33 7.51
C PHE A 24 12.85 6.36 6.67
N LEU A 25 12.99 6.61 5.36
CA LEU A 25 13.74 5.75 4.45
C LEU A 25 15.24 5.71 4.80
N ILE A 26 15.77 6.83 5.31
CA ILE A 26 17.16 6.92 5.77
C ILE A 26 17.38 6.02 6.98
N ASP A 27 16.43 6.00 7.92
CA ASP A 27 16.51 5.16 9.11
C ASP A 27 16.31 3.68 8.75
N ASP A 28 15.34 3.36 7.86
CA ASP A 28 15.12 2.00 7.36
C ASP A 28 16.37 1.44 6.67
N ALA A 29 17.00 2.20 5.77
CA ALA A 29 18.23 1.77 5.10
C ALA A 29 19.40 1.56 6.09
N ARG A 30 19.49 2.39 7.14
CA ARG A 30 20.50 2.23 8.19
C ARG A 30 20.28 0.94 8.97
N ASP A 31 19.06 0.65 9.38
CA ASP A 31 18.71 -0.56 10.12
C ASP A 31 18.98 -1.83 9.28
N GLN A 32 18.75 -1.74 7.97
CA GLN A 32 19.03 -2.81 7.00
C GLN A 32 20.49 -2.91 6.57
N HIS A 33 21.36 -1.99 7.03
CA HIS A 33 22.76 -1.90 6.60
C HIS A 33 22.91 -1.78 5.07
N ALA A 34 21.98 -1.07 4.43
CA ALA A 34 21.90 -0.87 3.00
C ALA A 34 22.19 0.60 2.62
N ALA A 35 22.42 0.85 1.33
CA ALA A 35 22.49 2.21 0.81
C ALA A 35 21.08 2.82 0.78
N VAL A 36 20.97 4.12 1.09
CA VAL A 36 19.71 4.85 0.89
C VAL A 36 19.46 4.95 -0.62
N PRO A 37 18.37 4.38 -1.14
CA PRO A 37 18.09 4.45 -2.57
C PRO A 37 17.68 5.88 -2.95
N THR A 38 17.98 6.28 -4.18
CA THR A 38 17.31 7.46 -4.77
C THR A 38 15.82 7.15 -4.85
N VAL A 39 14.99 8.04 -4.35
CA VAL A 39 13.53 7.93 -4.42
C VAL A 39 12.94 9.30 -4.72
N ARG A 40 11.85 9.31 -5.48
CA ARG A 40 11.05 10.51 -5.72
C ARG A 40 9.58 10.14 -5.83
N ARG A 41 8.73 11.07 -5.38
CA ARG A 41 7.30 11.01 -5.61
C ARG A 41 6.97 11.55 -6.99
N GLU A 42 6.18 10.82 -7.75
CA GLU A 42 5.66 11.21 -9.05
C GLU A 42 4.15 11.17 -9.07
N GLN A 43 3.58 11.91 -10.01
CA GLN A 43 2.14 11.93 -10.25
C GLN A 43 1.84 11.69 -11.73
N LEU A 44 0.82 10.90 -12.00
CA LEU A 44 0.32 10.61 -13.33
C LEU A 44 -1.16 11.00 -13.41
N ALA A 45 -1.48 11.93 -14.29
CA ALA A 45 -2.87 12.22 -14.63
C ALA A 45 -3.48 11.00 -15.35
N LEU A 46 -4.58 10.50 -14.82
CA LEU A 46 -5.41 9.46 -15.40
C LEU A 46 -6.68 10.07 -16.00
N ASP A 47 -7.52 9.23 -16.60
CA ASP A 47 -8.81 9.68 -17.13
C ASP A 47 -9.74 10.15 -16.00
N GLY A 48 -10.63 11.11 -16.30
CA GLY A 48 -11.69 11.51 -15.36
C GLY A 48 -11.23 12.30 -14.12
N SER A 49 -10.21 13.16 -14.24
CA SER A 49 -9.63 14.00 -13.17
C SER A 49 -8.87 13.27 -12.05
N LEU A 50 -8.78 11.94 -12.13
CA LEU A 50 -7.99 11.14 -11.21
C LEU A 50 -6.49 11.41 -11.44
N VAL A 51 -5.73 11.58 -10.37
CA VAL A 51 -4.27 11.68 -10.39
C VAL A 51 -3.72 10.54 -9.56
N LEU A 52 -2.86 9.70 -10.13
CA LEU A 52 -2.22 8.61 -9.42
C LEU A 52 -0.86 9.05 -8.90
N SER A 53 -0.62 8.86 -7.60
CA SER A 53 0.66 9.07 -6.95
C SER A 53 1.46 7.77 -6.88
N ALA A 54 2.78 7.86 -7.03
CA ALA A 54 3.68 6.74 -6.84
C ALA A 54 5.07 7.18 -6.35
N LEU A 55 5.78 6.27 -5.70
CA LEU A 55 7.20 6.39 -5.39
C LEU A 55 8.00 5.63 -6.44
N VAL A 56 8.97 6.31 -7.05
CA VAL A 56 9.90 5.69 -8.01
C VAL A 56 11.28 5.60 -7.37
N PHE A 57 11.76 4.37 -7.22
CA PHE A 57 13.04 4.03 -6.63
C PHE A 57 14.08 3.75 -7.71
N GLY A 58 15.27 4.32 -7.54
CA GLY A 58 16.37 4.25 -8.50
C GLY A 58 16.24 5.24 -9.66
N ASP A 59 17.33 5.37 -10.42
CA ASP A 59 17.42 6.28 -11.57
C ASP A 59 17.00 5.61 -12.90
N ASP A 60 17.05 4.27 -12.94
CA ASP A 60 16.62 3.47 -14.08
C ASP A 60 15.10 3.21 -14.05
N ARG A 61 14.55 2.68 -15.15
CA ARG A 61 13.13 2.31 -15.19
C ARG A 61 12.84 1.13 -14.25
N PRO A 62 11.75 1.21 -13.44
CA PRO A 62 11.30 0.12 -12.58
C PRO A 62 11.13 -1.22 -13.29
N ARG A 63 11.65 -2.28 -12.66
CA ARG A 63 11.51 -3.69 -13.07
C ARG A 63 10.57 -4.47 -12.15
N ALA A 64 10.36 -3.97 -10.94
CA ALA A 64 9.37 -4.46 -9.99
C ALA A 64 8.33 -3.36 -9.69
N VAL A 65 7.06 -3.75 -9.58
CA VAL A 65 5.96 -2.85 -9.26
C VAL A 65 5.21 -3.40 -8.06
N PHE A 66 5.00 -2.56 -7.05
CA PHE A 66 4.45 -2.92 -5.76
C PHE A 66 3.11 -2.22 -5.52
N VAL A 67 2.10 -3.00 -5.12
CA VAL A 67 0.73 -2.53 -4.90
C VAL A 67 0.29 -2.92 -3.48
N HIS A 68 0.05 -1.91 -2.64
CA HIS A 68 -0.26 -2.11 -1.22
C HIS A 68 -1.70 -2.59 -0.96
N GLY A 69 -1.96 -3.03 0.28
CA GLY A 69 -3.29 -3.39 0.78
C GLY A 69 -4.17 -2.21 1.20
N ALA A 70 -5.43 -2.48 1.56
CA ALA A 70 -6.36 -1.45 2.02
C ALA A 70 -5.86 -0.76 3.30
N GLY A 71 -6.01 0.56 3.38
CA GLY A 71 -5.61 1.35 4.55
C GLY A 71 -4.10 1.59 4.67
N LEU A 72 -3.32 1.19 3.65
CA LEU A 72 -1.88 1.42 3.55
C LEU A 72 -1.56 2.43 2.45
N ASN A 73 -0.27 2.61 2.14
CA ASN A 73 0.23 3.45 1.07
C ASN A 73 1.57 2.89 0.52
N ALA A 74 2.14 3.54 -0.50
CA ALA A 74 3.38 3.13 -1.16
C ALA A 74 4.54 2.84 -0.20
N HIS A 75 4.66 3.58 0.91
CA HIS A 75 5.75 3.41 1.88
C HIS A 75 5.71 2.10 2.66
N THR A 76 4.64 1.30 2.60
CA THR A 76 4.68 -0.06 3.20
C THR A 76 5.75 -0.94 2.55
N TRP A 77 6.20 -0.57 1.35
CA TRP A 77 7.19 -1.33 0.58
C TRP A 77 8.64 -0.87 0.78
N ASP A 78 8.89 0.24 1.47
CA ASP A 78 10.22 0.87 1.59
C ASP A 78 11.32 -0.15 1.97
N ARG A 79 11.12 -0.87 3.08
CA ARG A 79 12.07 -1.88 3.56
C ARG A 79 12.26 -3.02 2.56
N THR A 80 11.17 -3.50 1.97
CA THR A 80 11.22 -4.57 0.96
C THR A 80 12.01 -4.11 -0.28
N ILE A 81 11.81 -2.87 -0.73
CA ILE A 81 12.49 -2.31 -1.90
C ILE A 81 13.97 -2.01 -1.62
N ILE A 82 14.30 -1.51 -0.42
CA ILE A 82 15.69 -1.34 0.01
C ILE A 82 16.42 -2.69 -0.04
N ASP A 83 15.84 -3.73 0.55
CA ASP A 83 16.44 -5.07 0.53
C ASP A 83 16.48 -5.68 -0.87
N LEU A 84 15.53 -5.32 -1.76
CA LEU A 84 15.53 -5.75 -3.15
C LEU A 84 16.70 -5.14 -3.93
N GLY A 85 17.03 -3.86 -3.69
CA GLY A 85 18.16 -3.16 -4.30
C GLY A 85 18.06 -3.02 -5.82
N GLU A 86 16.85 -2.93 -6.36
CA GLU A 86 16.57 -2.84 -7.79
C GLU A 86 15.61 -1.66 -8.07
N PRO A 87 15.61 -1.10 -9.30
CA PRO A 87 14.64 -0.07 -9.69
C PRO A 87 13.22 -0.58 -9.51
N ALA A 88 12.40 0.19 -8.78
CA ALA A 88 11.07 -0.23 -8.36
C ALA A 88 10.07 0.92 -8.38
N LEU A 89 8.80 0.56 -8.53
CA LEU A 89 7.67 1.47 -8.44
C LEU A 89 6.76 1.02 -7.30
N ALA A 90 6.47 1.88 -6.33
CA ALA A 90 5.45 1.63 -5.32
C ALA A 90 4.27 2.59 -5.55
N ILE A 91 3.09 2.04 -5.83
CA ILE A 91 1.92 2.83 -6.23
C ILE A 91 1.08 3.15 -4.99
N ASP A 92 0.65 4.40 -4.84
CA ASP A 92 -0.48 4.73 -3.98
C ASP A 92 -1.77 4.46 -4.77
N LEU A 93 -2.52 3.42 -4.41
CA LEU A 93 -3.80 3.13 -5.06
C LEU A 93 -4.76 4.33 -4.94
N PRO A 94 -5.71 4.52 -5.87
CA PRO A 94 -6.78 5.49 -5.70
C PRO A 94 -7.40 5.40 -4.29
N GLY A 95 -7.67 6.55 -3.68
CA GLY A 95 -8.18 6.60 -2.31
C GLY A 95 -7.17 6.27 -1.22
N HIS A 96 -5.87 6.21 -1.51
CA HIS A 96 -4.81 5.90 -0.55
C HIS A 96 -3.60 6.81 -0.73
N GLY A 97 -2.77 6.93 0.33
CA GLY A 97 -1.55 7.73 0.29
C GLY A 97 -1.78 9.14 -0.24
N ASP A 98 -1.02 9.51 -1.27
CA ASP A 98 -1.12 10.82 -1.92
C ASP A 98 -1.96 10.78 -3.22
N SER A 99 -2.60 9.63 -3.52
CA SER A 99 -3.64 9.54 -4.53
C SER A 99 -4.98 10.03 -3.95
N PRO A 100 -5.72 10.90 -4.65
CA PRO A 100 -6.95 11.49 -4.14
C PRO A 100 -8.04 10.42 -3.97
N TRP A 101 -9.03 10.77 -3.15
CA TRP A 101 -10.23 9.98 -3.02
C TRP A 101 -11.10 10.13 -4.26
N ARG A 102 -11.86 9.09 -4.57
CA ARG A 102 -12.84 9.09 -5.66
C ARG A 102 -14.22 9.44 -5.10
N ASP A 103 -14.95 10.27 -5.84
CA ASP A 103 -16.33 10.65 -5.50
C ASP A 103 -17.29 9.46 -5.55
N ASP A 104 -17.04 8.49 -6.43
CA ASP A 104 -17.84 7.27 -6.56
C ASP A 104 -17.49 6.20 -5.51
N ALA A 105 -16.43 6.40 -4.72
CA ALA A 105 -15.89 5.45 -3.76
C ALA A 105 -15.67 4.02 -4.32
N ASP A 106 -15.55 3.85 -5.64
CA ASP A 106 -15.27 2.55 -6.24
C ASP A 106 -13.77 2.27 -6.21
N TYR A 107 -13.38 1.42 -5.26
CA TYR A 107 -12.02 0.92 -5.08
C TYR A 107 -11.95 -0.60 -5.28
N SER A 108 -12.84 -1.14 -6.11
CA SER A 108 -12.80 -2.57 -6.44
C SER A 108 -11.48 -2.96 -7.09
N PRO A 109 -11.03 -4.23 -6.91
CA PRO A 109 -9.82 -4.73 -7.56
C PRO A 109 -9.79 -4.50 -9.08
N GLU A 110 -10.91 -4.68 -9.76
CA GLU A 110 -11.03 -4.49 -11.21
C GLU A 110 -10.86 -3.01 -11.60
N THR A 111 -11.53 -2.09 -10.90
CA THR A 111 -11.42 -0.64 -11.13
C THR A 111 -10.01 -0.12 -10.81
N ASN A 112 -9.40 -0.58 -9.72
CA ASN A 112 -8.03 -0.20 -9.37
C ASN A 112 -6.99 -0.73 -10.38
N ALA A 113 -7.26 -1.85 -11.04
CA ALA A 113 -6.34 -2.42 -12.03
C ALA A 113 -6.13 -1.48 -13.22
N ASP A 114 -7.12 -0.66 -13.59
CA ASP A 114 -6.97 0.37 -14.64
C ASP A 114 -5.85 1.35 -14.30
N ALA A 115 -5.83 1.85 -13.07
CA ALA A 115 -4.80 2.78 -12.61
C ALA A 115 -3.41 2.13 -12.60
N VAL A 116 -3.31 0.89 -12.13
CA VAL A 116 -2.03 0.16 -12.07
C VAL A 116 -1.49 -0.13 -13.48
N ILE A 117 -2.35 -0.53 -14.44
CA ILE A 117 -1.95 -0.73 -15.84
C ILE A 117 -1.33 0.55 -16.40
N ARG A 118 -2.00 1.70 -16.22
CA ARG A 118 -1.49 3.00 -16.71
C ARG A 118 -0.18 3.40 -16.04
N ALA A 119 0.00 3.09 -14.75
CA ALA A 119 1.24 3.31 -14.03
C ALA A 119 2.40 2.50 -14.61
N ILE A 120 2.18 1.21 -14.89
CA ILE A 120 3.20 0.32 -15.47
C ILE A 120 3.61 0.81 -16.86
N GLU A 121 2.64 1.14 -17.72
CA GLU A 121 2.89 1.65 -19.08
C GLU A 121 3.70 2.95 -19.08
N HIS A 122 3.46 3.81 -18.08
CA HIS A 122 4.07 5.13 -18.02
C HIS A 122 5.48 5.11 -17.40
N TRP A 123 5.63 4.50 -16.23
CA TRP A 123 6.87 4.60 -15.45
C TRP A 123 7.80 3.41 -15.64
N ALA A 124 7.29 2.20 -15.87
CA ALA A 124 8.08 0.99 -15.77
C ALA A 124 8.70 0.53 -17.10
N GLN A 125 9.59 -0.47 -17.01
CA GLN A 125 10.09 -1.24 -18.14
C GLN A 125 9.37 -2.58 -18.20
N ALA A 126 8.20 -2.59 -18.85
CA ALA A 126 7.41 -3.81 -19.04
C ALA A 126 8.14 -4.85 -19.93
N PRO A 127 7.93 -6.16 -19.70
CA PRO A 127 7.11 -6.72 -18.61
C PRO A 127 7.82 -6.65 -17.25
N VAL A 128 7.05 -6.44 -16.16
CA VAL A 128 7.58 -6.27 -14.78
C VAL A 128 7.24 -7.45 -13.87
N SER A 129 8.01 -7.63 -12.80
CA SER A 129 7.56 -8.42 -11.64
C SER A 129 6.53 -7.60 -10.86
N LEU A 130 5.27 -8.04 -10.85
CA LEU A 130 4.16 -7.36 -10.18
C LEU A 130 3.90 -8.00 -8.82
N VAL A 131 3.99 -7.22 -7.75
CA VAL A 131 3.84 -7.67 -6.37
C VAL A 131 2.64 -6.96 -5.75
N GLY A 132 1.67 -7.73 -5.27
CA GLY A 132 0.45 -7.19 -4.68
C GLY A 132 0.14 -7.78 -3.31
N HIS A 133 -0.09 -6.93 -2.31
CA HIS A 133 -0.52 -7.32 -0.97
C HIS A 133 -2.02 -7.09 -0.77
N SER A 134 -2.74 -8.08 -0.23
CA SER A 134 -4.16 -7.90 0.15
C SER A 134 -5.02 -7.33 -1.00
N LEU A 135 -5.67 -6.17 -0.83
CA LEU A 135 -6.37 -5.45 -1.91
C LEU A 135 -5.50 -5.26 -3.17
N GLY A 136 -4.22 -4.92 -3.00
CA GLY A 136 -3.26 -4.81 -4.09
C GLY A 136 -2.97 -6.14 -4.78
N GLY A 137 -3.05 -7.27 -4.07
CA GLY A 137 -2.94 -8.60 -4.65
C GLY A 137 -4.15 -8.96 -5.52
N LEU A 138 -5.37 -8.70 -5.04
CA LEU A 138 -6.58 -8.85 -5.86
C LEU A 138 -6.54 -7.92 -7.08
N THR A 139 -6.07 -6.69 -6.91
CA THR A 139 -5.88 -5.75 -8.02
C THR A 139 -4.86 -6.28 -9.04
N ALA A 140 -3.73 -6.80 -8.56
CA ALA A 140 -2.67 -7.34 -9.41
C ALA A 140 -3.11 -8.59 -10.19
N ILE A 141 -4.03 -9.39 -9.64
CA ILE A 141 -4.68 -10.50 -10.37
C ILE A 141 -5.37 -9.97 -11.64
N HIS A 142 -6.15 -8.89 -11.52
CA HIS A 142 -6.84 -8.27 -12.66
C HIS A 142 -5.87 -7.66 -13.68
N VAL A 143 -4.79 -7.03 -13.22
CA VAL A 143 -3.73 -6.52 -14.10
C VAL A 143 -3.13 -7.65 -14.93
N ALA A 144 -2.68 -8.72 -14.29
CA ALA A 144 -2.04 -9.87 -14.96
C ALA A 144 -3.00 -10.62 -15.89
N ALA A 145 -4.28 -10.73 -15.52
CA ALA A 145 -5.31 -11.36 -16.36
C ALA A 145 -5.63 -10.54 -17.62
N ARG A 146 -5.67 -9.21 -17.51
CA ARG A 146 -6.07 -8.31 -18.60
C ARG A 146 -4.91 -7.91 -19.50
N ARG A 147 -3.70 -7.80 -18.94
CA ARG A 147 -2.49 -7.31 -19.61
C ARG A 147 -1.29 -8.21 -19.28
N PRO A 148 -1.31 -9.49 -19.68
CA PRO A 148 -0.18 -10.40 -19.48
C PRO A 148 1.09 -9.91 -20.21
N ASP A 149 0.97 -9.05 -21.22
CA ASP A 149 2.10 -8.40 -21.89
C ASP A 149 2.89 -7.44 -20.98
N LEU A 150 2.28 -6.94 -19.90
CA LEU A 150 2.90 -6.01 -18.96
C LEU A 150 3.55 -6.69 -17.75
N VAL A 151 3.27 -7.98 -17.53
CA VAL A 151 3.66 -8.68 -16.30
C VAL A 151 4.51 -9.88 -16.67
N SER A 152 5.73 -9.99 -16.13
CA SER A 152 6.58 -11.17 -16.31
C SER A 152 6.30 -12.22 -15.26
N HIS A 153 5.90 -11.79 -14.06
CA HIS A 153 5.61 -12.65 -12.91
C HIS A 153 4.65 -11.93 -11.96
N LEU A 154 3.74 -12.67 -11.34
CA LEU A 154 2.84 -12.16 -10.31
C LEU A 154 3.19 -12.75 -8.94
N THR A 155 3.50 -11.89 -7.97
CA THR A 155 3.67 -12.28 -6.56
C THR A 155 2.47 -11.78 -5.75
N LEU A 156 1.72 -12.72 -5.17
CA LEU A 156 0.60 -12.44 -4.27
C LEU A 156 1.08 -12.54 -2.83
N VAL A 157 0.86 -11.48 -2.05
CA VAL A 157 1.27 -11.43 -0.64
C VAL A 157 0.04 -11.53 0.25
N ASP A 158 -0.07 -12.67 0.90
CA ASP A 158 -1.06 -13.06 1.91
C ASP A 158 -2.53 -12.80 1.51
N ILE A 159 -2.88 -13.13 0.27
CA ILE A 159 -4.25 -13.00 -0.25
C ILE A 159 -4.52 -13.95 -1.41
N LEU A 160 -5.74 -14.49 -1.50
CA LEU A 160 -6.33 -14.97 -2.76
C LEU A 160 -7.84 -14.65 -2.73
N PRO A 161 -8.58 -14.80 -3.85
CA PRO A 161 -10.03 -14.66 -3.88
C PRO A 161 -10.75 -15.54 -2.82
N GLY A 162 -11.93 -15.13 -2.37
CA GLY A 162 -12.72 -15.86 -1.36
C GLY A 162 -12.39 -15.51 0.10
N ILE A 163 -11.55 -14.48 0.32
CA ILE A 163 -11.16 -13.99 1.66
C ILE A 163 -11.57 -12.52 1.87
N GLY A 164 -12.09 -11.87 0.83
CA GLY A 164 -12.51 -10.47 0.88
C GLY A 164 -13.51 -10.22 2.01
N GLY A 165 -13.11 -9.44 3.02
CA GLY A 165 -14.01 -9.03 4.11
C GLY A 165 -13.49 -9.33 5.53
N VAL A 166 -12.57 -10.29 5.70
CA VAL A 166 -11.97 -10.59 7.02
C VAL A 166 -11.26 -9.36 7.59
N GLY A 167 -10.44 -8.69 6.79
CA GLY A 167 -9.73 -7.47 7.20
C GLY A 167 -10.65 -6.27 7.46
N ARG A 168 -11.69 -6.09 6.64
CA ARG A 168 -12.66 -4.98 6.81
C ARG A 168 -13.41 -5.10 8.14
N SER A 169 -13.92 -6.29 8.46
CA SER A 169 -14.67 -6.54 9.69
C SER A 169 -13.82 -6.35 10.94
N ALA A 170 -12.55 -6.76 10.90
CA ALA A 170 -11.63 -6.60 12.02
C ALA A 170 -11.26 -5.13 12.29
N LEU A 171 -11.17 -4.32 11.23
CA LEU A 171 -10.78 -2.90 11.34
C LEU A 171 -11.96 -1.94 11.49
N ALA A 172 -13.20 -2.37 11.26
CA ALA A 172 -14.38 -1.51 11.37
C ALA A 172 -14.46 -0.76 12.71
N PRO A 173 -14.23 -1.39 13.89
CA PRO A 173 -14.26 -0.67 15.18
C PRO A 173 -13.14 0.36 15.32
N PHE A 174 -11.98 0.12 14.71
CA PHE A 174 -10.85 1.06 14.72
C PHE A 174 -11.20 2.35 13.97
N TYR A 175 -11.99 2.26 12.91
CA TYR A 175 -12.39 3.37 12.06
C TYR A 175 -13.68 4.09 12.50
N GLU A 176 -14.26 3.78 13.66
CA GLU A 176 -15.37 4.56 14.22
C GLU A 176 -14.94 6.00 14.58
N ARG A 177 -13.63 6.21 14.79
CA ARG A 177 -13.05 7.54 15.00
C ARG A 177 -12.27 7.97 13.75
N LEU A 178 -12.71 9.07 13.14
CA LEU A 178 -12.15 9.59 11.88
C LEU A 178 -11.26 10.81 12.06
N GLU A 179 -11.46 11.56 13.14
CA GLU A 179 -10.79 12.83 13.40
C GLU A 179 -10.01 12.78 14.72
N PHE A 180 -8.80 13.34 14.68
CA PHE A 180 -7.83 13.30 15.78
C PHE A 180 -7.24 14.68 16.02
N ALA A 181 -6.90 14.97 17.27
CA ALA A 181 -6.34 16.26 17.66
C ALA A 181 -4.86 16.40 17.27
N SER A 182 -4.16 15.29 17.08
CA SER A 182 -2.74 15.24 16.70
C SER A 182 -2.36 13.85 16.18
N VAL A 183 -1.18 13.75 15.57
CA VAL A 183 -0.59 12.45 15.19
C VAL A 183 -0.36 11.57 16.42
N ASP A 184 0.03 12.15 17.56
CA ASP A 184 0.24 11.40 18.80
C ASP A 184 -1.05 10.76 19.34
N ASP A 185 -2.19 11.43 19.13
CA ASP A 185 -3.53 10.93 19.46
C ASP A 185 -3.96 9.80 18.52
N VAL A 186 -3.59 9.86 17.23
CA VAL A 186 -3.75 8.72 16.31
C VAL A 186 -2.89 7.53 16.76
N LEU A 187 -1.66 7.78 17.22
CA LEU A 187 -0.76 6.74 17.73
C LEU A 187 -1.32 6.05 18.98
N ASP A 188 -1.82 6.83 19.94
CA ASP A 188 -2.49 6.29 21.13
C ASP A 188 -3.68 5.42 20.73
N HIS A 189 -4.48 5.89 19.78
CA HIS A 189 -5.61 5.14 19.25
C HIS A 189 -5.16 3.83 18.58
N ALA A 190 -4.18 3.85 17.67
CA ALA A 190 -3.66 2.65 17.01
C ALA A 190 -3.12 1.60 17.99
N VAL A 191 -2.31 2.03 18.97
CA VAL A 191 -1.77 1.14 20.01
C VAL A 191 -2.87 0.56 20.88
N SER A 192 -3.92 1.33 21.21
CA SER A 192 -5.06 0.84 22.00
C SER A 192 -5.85 -0.28 21.30
N PHE A 193 -5.80 -0.34 19.98
CA PHE A 193 -6.37 -1.42 19.15
C PHE A 193 -5.37 -2.55 18.83
N GLY A 194 -4.15 -2.48 19.38
CA GLY A 194 -3.09 -3.46 19.13
C GLY A 194 -2.45 -3.36 17.74
N LEU A 195 -2.70 -2.27 17.00
CA LEU A 195 -2.14 -2.04 15.68
C LEU A 195 -0.73 -1.45 15.78
N GLY A 196 0.20 -2.00 15.01
CA GLY A 196 1.61 -1.56 15.00
C GLY A 196 2.43 -2.00 16.21
N GLY A 197 1.83 -2.71 17.18
CA GLY A 197 2.51 -3.23 18.36
C GLY A 197 2.96 -2.13 19.32
N GLU A 198 4.26 -1.94 19.48
CA GLU A 198 4.83 -0.89 20.32
C GLU A 198 4.68 0.47 19.65
N ARG A 199 4.45 1.53 20.44
CA ARG A 199 4.24 2.90 19.93
C ARG A 199 5.30 3.34 18.92
N GLU A 200 6.57 3.07 19.21
CA GLU A 200 7.68 3.47 18.33
C GLU A 200 7.61 2.78 16.97
N LYS A 201 7.23 1.50 16.94
CA LYS A 201 7.06 0.71 15.71
C LYS A 201 5.85 1.19 14.91
N ALA A 202 4.78 1.61 15.59
CA ALA A 202 3.59 2.19 14.96
C ALA A 202 3.82 3.60 14.39
N ARG A 203 4.78 4.35 14.95
CA ARG A 203 5.03 5.78 14.65
C ARG A 203 5.16 6.08 13.17
N ARG A 204 6.04 5.34 12.49
CA ARG A 204 6.28 5.47 11.05
C ARG A 204 4.99 5.31 10.24
N SER A 205 4.29 4.21 10.46
CA SER A 205 3.07 3.88 9.73
C SER A 205 1.96 4.92 9.95
N VAL A 206 1.75 5.37 11.19
CA VAL A 206 0.72 6.40 11.48
C VAL A 206 1.06 7.73 10.81
N ILE A 207 2.31 8.18 10.90
CA ILE A 207 2.72 9.45 10.27
C ILE A 207 2.52 9.39 8.76
N LEU A 208 2.94 8.31 8.11
CA LEU A 208 2.84 8.18 6.65
C LEU A 208 1.40 7.97 6.17
N ASN A 209 0.50 7.45 7.02
CA ASN A 209 -0.91 7.24 6.70
C ASN A 209 -1.85 8.36 7.15
N THR A 210 -1.35 9.44 7.75
CA THR A 210 -2.17 10.57 8.21
C THR A 210 -1.77 11.89 7.54
N ARG A 211 -2.71 12.84 7.55
CA ARG A 211 -2.46 14.23 7.14
C ARG A 211 -3.14 15.18 8.11
N THR A 212 -2.53 16.36 8.28
CA THR A 212 -3.14 17.45 9.04
C THR A 212 -3.83 18.41 8.08
N ARG A 213 -5.14 18.59 8.27
CA ARG A 213 -5.95 19.56 7.53
C ARG A 213 -5.60 20.99 7.93
N GLY A 214 -6.06 21.96 7.14
CA GLY A 214 -5.82 23.39 7.40
C GLY A 214 -6.44 23.91 8.71
N ASP A 215 -7.43 23.21 9.26
CA ASP A 215 -8.05 23.49 10.56
C ASP A 215 -7.30 22.84 11.75
N GLY A 216 -6.21 22.13 11.49
CA GLY A 216 -5.40 21.45 12.50
C GLY A 216 -5.86 20.04 12.86
N VAL A 217 -6.99 19.57 12.31
CA VAL A 217 -7.48 18.20 12.53
C VAL A 217 -6.60 17.21 11.76
N VAL A 218 -6.24 16.12 12.42
CA VAL A 218 -5.54 14.99 11.79
C VAL A 218 -6.55 13.95 11.35
N GLU A 219 -6.41 13.51 10.10
CA GLU A 219 -7.25 12.47 9.49
C GLU A 219 -6.40 11.45 8.72
N TRP A 220 -6.99 10.31 8.42
CA TRP A 220 -6.38 9.28 7.56
C TRP A 220 -6.25 9.80 6.13
N LYS A 221 -5.11 9.52 5.50
CA LYS A 221 -4.90 9.80 4.07
C LYS A 221 -5.77 8.91 3.18
N HIS A 222 -6.14 7.72 3.65
CA HIS A 222 -6.90 6.75 2.88
C HIS A 222 -8.42 6.90 3.10
N HIS A 223 -9.22 6.65 2.05
CA HIS A 223 -10.69 6.73 2.12
C HIS A 223 -11.29 5.60 2.96
N MET A 224 -10.54 4.50 3.17
CA MET A 224 -11.05 3.30 3.86
C MET A 224 -11.65 3.58 5.24
N ALA A 225 -11.09 4.54 6.00
CA ALA A 225 -11.64 4.90 7.30
C ALA A 225 -13.10 5.34 7.22
N ARG A 226 -13.48 5.99 6.12
CA ARG A 226 -14.82 6.56 5.91
C ARG A 226 -15.82 5.60 5.29
N ILE A 227 -15.37 4.44 4.81
CA ILE A 227 -16.23 3.44 4.17
C ILE A 227 -16.22 2.08 4.89
N PHE A 228 -15.26 1.82 5.78
CA PHE A 228 -15.12 0.52 6.45
C PHE A 228 -15.80 0.42 7.82
N SER A 229 -16.03 1.52 8.52
CA SER A 229 -16.70 1.49 9.83
C SER A 229 -18.20 1.18 9.70
N ASN A 230 -18.83 0.74 10.80
CA ASN A 230 -20.28 0.46 10.80
C ASN A 230 -21.08 1.77 10.70
N SER A 231 -20.50 2.85 11.20
CA SER A 231 -21.03 4.22 11.10
C SER A 231 -20.41 4.98 9.92
N ALA A 232 -19.93 4.28 8.89
CA ALA A 232 -19.28 4.88 7.73
C ALA A 232 -20.13 6.02 7.16
N PRO A 233 -19.58 7.25 7.06
CA PRO A 233 -20.30 8.38 6.50
C PRO A 233 -20.53 8.25 4.99
N ASP A 234 -19.73 7.43 4.32
CA ASP A 234 -19.72 7.28 2.88
C ASP A 234 -19.99 5.80 2.51
N ASP A 235 -20.87 5.56 1.54
CA ASP A 235 -21.15 4.21 1.04
C ASP A 235 -20.10 3.79 0.01
N SER A 236 -19.64 2.54 0.08
CA SER A 236 -18.86 1.92 -1.00
C SER A 236 -19.81 1.15 -1.90
N PRO A 237 -20.04 1.58 -3.16
CA PRO A 237 -21.00 0.91 -4.04
C PRO A 237 -20.51 -0.45 -4.53
N VAL A 238 -19.23 -0.77 -4.33
CA VAL A 238 -18.63 -2.03 -4.81
C VAL A 238 -18.08 -2.86 -3.65
N GLU A 239 -18.49 -4.12 -3.62
CA GLU A 239 -17.93 -5.16 -2.77
C GLU A 239 -16.90 -5.99 -3.54
N ILE A 240 -16.01 -6.68 -2.82
CA ILE A 240 -15.09 -7.64 -3.43
C ILE A 240 -15.94 -8.78 -4.05
N ASP A 241 -15.85 -8.94 -5.36
CA ASP A 241 -16.55 -9.98 -6.13
C ASP A 241 -15.64 -11.22 -6.21
N ASP A 242 -15.70 -12.06 -5.16
CA ASP A 242 -14.83 -13.24 -5.02
C ASP A 242 -14.90 -14.18 -6.22
N ASP A 243 -16.08 -14.35 -6.81
CA ASP A 243 -16.30 -15.19 -7.99
C ASP A 243 -15.59 -14.63 -9.23
N ARG A 244 -15.63 -13.30 -9.40
CA ARG A 244 -14.92 -12.62 -10.48
C ARG A 244 -13.42 -12.66 -10.27
N ASP A 245 -12.94 -12.38 -9.06
CA ASP A 245 -11.52 -12.41 -8.72
C ASP A 245 -10.95 -13.83 -8.91
N ALA A 246 -11.70 -14.87 -8.55
CA ALA A 246 -11.34 -16.26 -8.78
C ALA A 246 -11.27 -16.60 -10.28
N ARG A 247 -12.22 -16.12 -11.10
CA ARG A 247 -12.16 -16.29 -12.56
C ARG A 247 -10.95 -15.57 -13.17
N ALA A 248 -10.65 -14.36 -12.71
CA ALA A 248 -9.48 -13.61 -13.16
C ALA A 248 -8.20 -14.37 -12.83
N LEU A 249 -8.02 -14.82 -11.58
CA LEU A 249 -6.86 -15.63 -11.17
C LEU A 249 -6.71 -16.91 -12.02
N ALA A 250 -7.83 -17.60 -12.26
CA ALA A 250 -7.85 -18.81 -13.08
C ALA A 250 -7.51 -18.56 -14.56
N SER A 251 -7.59 -17.32 -15.04
CA SER A 251 -7.27 -16.94 -16.42
C SER A 251 -5.83 -16.45 -16.63
N ILE A 252 -5.07 -16.20 -15.56
CA ILE A 252 -3.69 -15.68 -15.65
C ILE A 252 -2.80 -16.67 -16.40
N GLU A 253 -1.96 -16.17 -17.33
CA GLU A 253 -1.03 -17.00 -18.11
C GLU A 253 0.42 -16.94 -17.60
N VAL A 254 0.77 -15.90 -16.84
CA VAL A 254 2.12 -15.70 -16.29
C VAL A 254 2.33 -16.53 -15.03
N PRO A 255 3.58 -16.87 -14.66
CA PRO A 255 3.87 -17.57 -13.42
C PRO A 255 3.39 -16.78 -12.19
N VAL A 256 2.89 -17.49 -11.18
CA VAL A 256 2.34 -16.90 -9.96
C VAL A 256 3.01 -17.51 -8.73
N THR A 257 3.56 -16.66 -7.86
CA THR A 257 4.04 -17.07 -6.54
C THR A 257 3.12 -16.51 -5.47
N LEU A 258 2.67 -17.36 -4.56
CA LEU A 258 1.99 -16.97 -3.33
C LEU A 258 2.99 -16.91 -2.18
N ILE A 259 3.10 -15.77 -1.52
CA ILE A 259 3.80 -15.60 -0.24
C ILE A 259 2.74 -15.45 0.85
N ALA A 260 2.60 -16.46 1.71
CA ALA A 260 1.63 -16.46 2.81
C ALA A 260 2.33 -16.24 4.16
N GLY A 261 1.69 -15.49 5.06
CA GLY A 261 2.12 -15.40 6.46
C GLY A 261 1.58 -16.60 7.24
N SER A 262 2.41 -17.24 8.08
CA SER A 262 2.00 -18.32 8.98
C SER A 262 0.89 -17.94 9.96
N HIS A 263 0.78 -16.65 10.27
CA HIS A 263 -0.25 -16.02 11.10
C HIS A 263 -1.08 -15.00 10.30
N GLY A 264 -1.12 -15.17 8.98
CA GLY A 264 -1.84 -14.33 8.03
C GLY A 264 -3.31 -14.72 7.87
N PHE A 265 -3.92 -14.26 6.78
CA PHE A 265 -5.32 -14.53 6.46
C PHE A 265 -5.55 -15.89 5.81
N LEU A 266 -4.51 -16.51 5.23
CA LEU A 266 -4.68 -17.74 4.45
C LEU A 266 -4.60 -18.97 5.34
N SER A 267 -5.63 -19.81 5.30
CA SER A 267 -5.58 -21.12 5.94
C SER A 267 -4.58 -22.04 5.22
N PRO A 268 -3.96 -23.00 5.93
CA PRO A 268 -3.09 -24.00 5.30
C PRO A 268 -3.75 -24.80 4.17
N GLU A 269 -5.07 -24.98 4.23
CA GLU A 269 -5.85 -25.63 3.17
C GLU A 269 -5.84 -24.81 1.88
N ARG A 270 -6.15 -23.52 1.95
CA ARG A 270 -6.15 -22.65 0.77
C ARG A 270 -4.78 -22.50 0.13
N ILE A 271 -3.72 -22.47 0.93
CA ILE A 271 -2.34 -22.43 0.43
C ILE A 271 -2.05 -23.71 -0.39
N ARG A 272 -2.46 -24.89 0.12
CA ARG A 272 -2.32 -26.16 -0.61
C ARG A 272 -3.17 -26.19 -1.88
N ASP A 273 -4.41 -25.71 -1.83
CA ASP A 273 -5.30 -25.69 -2.99
C ASP A 273 -4.74 -24.80 -4.11
N PHE A 274 -4.19 -23.64 -3.77
CA PHE A 274 -3.52 -22.76 -4.71
C PHE A 274 -2.31 -23.44 -5.38
N ALA A 275 -1.44 -24.08 -4.58
CA ALA A 275 -0.28 -24.79 -5.09
C ALA A 275 -0.67 -26.00 -5.95
N ALA A 276 -1.79 -26.66 -5.66
CA ALA A 276 -2.30 -27.79 -6.43
C ALA A 276 -3.00 -27.38 -7.73
N ALA A 277 -3.50 -26.15 -7.83
CA ALA A 277 -4.27 -25.68 -8.98
C ALA A 277 -3.44 -25.63 -10.27
N ARG A 278 -2.13 -25.37 -10.18
CA ARG A 278 -1.22 -25.31 -11.34
C ARG A 278 0.21 -25.75 -10.97
N PRO A 279 0.90 -26.54 -11.80
CA PRO A 279 2.27 -27.00 -11.51
C PRO A 279 3.33 -25.89 -11.43
N GLU A 280 3.12 -24.78 -12.15
CA GLU A 280 4.03 -23.63 -12.20
C GLU A 280 3.84 -22.69 -10.98
N ASN A 281 2.77 -22.87 -10.22
CA ASN A 281 2.51 -22.04 -9.03
C ASN A 281 3.47 -22.45 -7.92
N GLU A 282 4.06 -21.45 -7.28
CA GLU A 282 4.84 -21.65 -6.06
C GLU A 282 4.09 -21.07 -4.86
N ALA A 283 4.10 -21.75 -3.73
CA ALA A 283 3.56 -21.25 -2.48
C ALA A 283 4.63 -21.31 -1.38
N ILE A 284 4.99 -20.16 -0.84
CA ILE A 284 5.99 -19.98 0.21
C ILE A 284 5.27 -19.48 1.46
N VAL A 285 5.54 -20.12 2.60
CA VAL A 285 5.01 -19.71 3.90
C VAL A 285 6.15 -19.11 4.73
N LEU A 286 5.97 -17.87 5.17
CA LEU A 286 6.93 -17.14 6.00
C LEU A 286 6.38 -17.00 7.43
N ASP A 287 7.26 -16.94 8.43
CA ASP A 287 6.85 -16.70 9.81
C ASP A 287 6.48 -15.22 10.03
N ALA A 288 5.26 -14.88 9.63
CA ALA A 288 4.79 -13.51 9.51
C ALA A 288 3.28 -13.40 9.76
N PRO A 289 2.78 -12.23 10.22
CA PRO A 289 1.38 -11.88 10.15
C PRO A 289 0.98 -11.52 8.71
N HIS A 290 -0.23 -10.98 8.54
CA HIS A 290 -0.76 -10.55 7.23
C HIS A 290 0.13 -9.52 6.52
N ASN A 291 0.75 -8.60 7.25
CA ASN A 291 1.64 -7.57 6.70
C ASN A 291 3.08 -8.12 6.58
N VAL A 292 3.27 -9.13 5.73
CA VAL A 292 4.55 -9.81 5.49
C VAL A 292 5.65 -8.81 5.11
N GLN A 293 5.31 -7.79 4.33
CA GLN A 293 6.22 -6.74 3.88
C GLN A 293 6.78 -5.86 5.02
N GLU A 294 6.20 -5.90 6.22
CA GLU A 294 6.67 -5.15 7.39
C GLU A 294 7.54 -6.01 8.31
N THR A 295 7.32 -7.33 8.37
CA THR A 295 7.98 -8.23 9.34
C THR A 295 8.99 -9.20 8.72
N SER A 296 8.82 -9.54 7.45
CA SER A 296 9.66 -10.50 6.72
C SER A 296 10.07 -9.92 5.35
N HIS A 297 10.34 -8.62 5.34
CA HIS A 297 10.69 -7.84 4.15
C HIS A 297 11.91 -8.39 3.39
N LEU A 298 12.92 -8.91 4.10
CA LEU A 298 14.12 -9.48 3.47
C LEU A 298 13.81 -10.78 2.71
N ASP A 299 13.05 -11.69 3.32
CA ASP A 299 12.64 -12.94 2.68
C ASP A 299 11.70 -12.67 1.49
N LEU A 300 10.80 -11.69 1.64
CA LEU A 300 9.96 -11.23 0.55
C LEU A 300 10.80 -10.65 -0.60
N ALA A 301 11.78 -9.79 -0.31
CA ALA A 301 12.69 -9.23 -1.31
C ALA A 301 13.51 -10.32 -2.03
N HIS A 302 13.94 -11.36 -1.32
CA HIS A 302 14.61 -12.52 -1.91
C HIS A 302 13.71 -13.25 -2.92
N SER A 303 12.45 -13.48 -2.57
CA SER A 303 11.48 -14.10 -3.48
C SER A 303 11.21 -13.23 -4.72
N VAL A 304 10.99 -11.93 -4.53
CA VAL A 304 10.77 -10.98 -5.64
C VAL A 304 11.98 -10.90 -6.56
N ARG A 305 13.21 -10.93 -6.02
CA ARG A 305 14.43 -10.92 -6.84
C ARG A 305 14.51 -12.12 -7.78
N ALA A 306 14.06 -13.30 -7.33
CA ALA A 306 14.05 -14.50 -8.15
C ALA A 306 13.07 -14.43 -9.34
N SER A 307 12.06 -13.55 -9.26
CA SER A 307 11.04 -13.37 -10.31
C SER A 307 11.24 -12.15 -11.22
N LEU A 308 12.35 -11.41 -11.05
CA LEU A 308 12.65 -10.27 -11.90
C LEU A 308 12.90 -10.69 -13.36
N PRO A 309 12.42 -9.91 -14.36
CA PRO A 309 12.70 -10.17 -15.77
C PRO A 309 14.22 -10.06 -16.05
N GLY A 310 14.76 -10.74 -17.08
CA GLY A 310 16.18 -10.63 -17.43
C GLY A 310 16.65 -9.18 -17.69
N ARG A 311 17.91 -8.86 -17.41
CA ARG A 311 18.52 -7.59 -17.81
C ARG A 311 18.84 -7.68 -19.32
N ASN A 312 18.16 -6.87 -20.14
CA ASN A 312 18.48 -6.73 -21.56
C ASN A 312 19.78 -5.95 -21.78
#